data_AF-A0A7X7ZQ56-F1
#
_entry.id   AF-A0A7X7ZQ56-F1
#
_cell.length_a   1.000
_cell.length_b   1.000
_cell.length_c   1.000
_cell.angle_alpha   90.00
_cell.angle_beta   90.00
_cell.angle_gamma   90.00
#
_symmetry.space_group_name_H-M   'P 1'
#
loop_
_entity.id
_entity.type
_entity.pdbx_description
1 polymer ?
#
loop_
_entity_poly.entity_id
_entity_poly.type
_entity_poly.pdbx_seq_one_letter_code
_entity_poly.pdbx_strand_id
1 'polypeptide(L)'
;NHQPFALIDCPRLIQHHPSIWSALYRRDFLRERKIRFKEVPGAGWVDNPFLIETMCQAKTIVYTDTPYYNYREDLPGSSSAMRSLDLSFERWNDMCDVMDRLDIHDHGIRRALDTIGFRYVGEAIGRGGLDDAELKAGMQRIFSRMGTDDILSLTNVSPQLRQLAFALTDRACPQLSGCEYFKALVKEFFYSIRVNGIGFALARTNVYRQRRQQQDANADPSKHHSTDMPAGM
;
A
#
# COMPACT_ATOMS: atom_id res chain seq x y z
N ASN A 1 15.73 6.81 -18.73
CA ASN A 1 15.77 5.98 -17.51
C ASN A 1 17.12 5.32 -17.40
N HIS A 2 17.85 5.55 -16.31
CA HIS A 2 19.12 4.85 -16.07
C HIS A 2 18.81 3.40 -15.66
N GLN A 3 19.44 2.45 -16.33
CA GLN A 3 19.41 1.02 -16.02
C GLN A 3 20.86 0.53 -16.09
N PRO A 4 21.31 -0.39 -15.21
CA PRO A 4 20.58 -0.91 -14.06
C PRO A 4 20.38 0.14 -12.95
N PHE A 5 19.46 -0.14 -12.02
CA PHE A 5 19.18 0.71 -10.85
C PHE A 5 18.98 -0.15 -9.59
N ALA A 6 19.07 0.43 -8.40
CA ALA A 6 18.66 -0.19 -7.14
C ALA A 6 17.30 0.38 -6.70
N LEU A 7 16.63 -0.29 -5.74
CA LEU A 7 15.31 0.17 -5.28
C LEU A 7 15.33 1.62 -4.76
N ILE A 8 16.43 2.05 -4.12
CA ILE A 8 16.59 3.43 -3.63
C ILE A 8 16.52 4.49 -4.73
N ASP A 9 16.90 4.14 -5.97
CA ASP A 9 16.82 5.05 -7.12
C ASP A 9 15.38 5.22 -7.61
N CYS A 10 14.51 4.25 -7.35
CA CYS A 10 13.10 4.28 -7.71
C CYS A 10 12.19 3.59 -6.68
N PRO A 11 12.01 4.17 -5.48
CA PRO A 11 11.28 3.50 -4.40
C PRO A 11 9.81 3.24 -4.72
N ARG A 12 9.20 4.04 -5.62
CA ARG A 12 7.80 3.84 -6.04
C ARG A 12 7.56 2.50 -6.72
N LEU A 13 8.61 1.79 -7.15
CA LEU A 13 8.47 0.53 -7.87
C LEU A 13 7.67 -0.52 -7.08
N ILE A 14 7.87 -0.61 -5.76
CA ILE A 14 7.15 -1.57 -4.91
C ILE A 14 5.65 -1.25 -4.76
N GLN A 15 5.21 -0.07 -5.19
CA GLN A 15 3.79 0.32 -5.12
C GLN A 15 2.94 -0.34 -6.21
N HIS A 16 3.56 -0.97 -7.20
CA HIS A 16 2.92 -1.67 -8.30
C HIS A 16 2.59 -3.12 -7.93
N HIS A 17 1.80 -3.78 -8.77
CA HIS A 17 1.43 -5.17 -8.58
C HIS A 17 2.69 -6.08 -8.50
N PRO A 18 2.76 -7.02 -7.55
CA PRO A 18 3.89 -7.95 -7.41
C PRO A 18 3.91 -9.00 -8.53
N SER A 19 4.32 -8.62 -9.74
CA SER A 19 4.48 -9.56 -10.87
C SER A 19 5.78 -10.39 -10.78
N ILE A 20 6.11 -10.90 -9.59
CA ILE A 20 7.33 -11.66 -9.33
C ILE A 20 7.44 -12.93 -10.19
N TRP A 21 6.29 -13.50 -10.58
CA TRP A 21 6.21 -14.71 -11.40
C TRP A 21 6.65 -14.50 -12.85
N SER A 22 6.68 -13.24 -13.29
CA SER A 22 7.18 -12.86 -14.63
C SER A 22 8.66 -12.43 -14.63
N ALA A 23 9.32 -12.40 -13.47
CA ALA A 23 10.67 -11.90 -13.33
C ALA A 23 11.73 -13.03 -13.38
N LEU A 24 12.97 -12.64 -13.66
CA LEU A 24 14.14 -13.53 -13.60
C LEU A 24 15.04 -13.12 -12.43
N TYR A 25 15.42 -14.10 -11.62
CA TYR A 25 16.29 -13.91 -10.45
C TYR A 25 17.56 -14.74 -10.61
N ARG A 26 18.72 -14.13 -10.32
CA ARG A 26 19.96 -14.90 -10.23
C ARG A 26 19.84 -15.91 -9.08
N ARG A 27 20.03 -17.20 -9.37
CA ARG A 27 19.90 -18.27 -8.36
C ARG A 27 20.77 -18.01 -7.13
N ASP A 28 22.03 -17.64 -7.37
CA ASP A 28 22.98 -17.46 -6.27
C ASP A 28 22.64 -16.23 -5.43
N PHE A 29 22.04 -15.18 -6.03
CA PHE A 29 21.47 -14.06 -5.27
C PHE A 29 20.40 -14.53 -4.28
N LEU A 30 19.43 -15.32 -4.72
CA LEU A 30 18.38 -15.86 -3.84
C LEU A 30 18.96 -16.77 -2.74
N ARG A 31 20.01 -17.53 -3.04
CA ARG A 31 20.67 -18.43 -2.07
C ARG A 31 21.49 -17.66 -1.04
N GLU A 32 22.40 -16.79 -1.48
CA GLU A 32 23.28 -15.98 -0.65
C GLU A 32 22.48 -15.06 0.29
N ARG A 33 21.40 -14.45 -0.23
CA ARG A 33 20.52 -13.56 0.53
C ARG A 33 19.42 -14.28 1.31
N LYS A 34 19.39 -15.61 1.24
CA LYS A 34 18.42 -16.48 1.95
C LYS A 34 16.96 -16.12 1.68
N ILE A 35 16.65 -15.64 0.48
CA ILE A 35 15.31 -15.19 0.09
C ILE A 35 14.45 -16.41 -0.20
N ARG A 36 13.34 -16.57 0.51
CA ARG A 36 12.42 -17.70 0.38
C ARG A 36 10.97 -17.21 0.47
N PHE A 37 10.07 -17.97 -0.14
CA PHE A 37 8.65 -17.75 0.10
C PHE A 37 8.30 -18.10 1.54
N LYS A 38 7.32 -17.38 2.09
CA LYS A 38 6.68 -17.76 3.33
C LYS A 38 5.83 -19.00 3.08
N GLU A 39 5.96 -19.99 3.97
CA GLU A 39 5.14 -21.20 3.92
C GLU A 39 3.84 -20.94 4.69
N VAL A 40 2.81 -20.50 3.97
CA VAL A 40 1.47 -20.23 4.55
C VAL A 40 0.42 -21.10 3.84
N PRO A 41 -0.63 -21.54 4.55
CA PRO A 41 -1.72 -22.29 3.93
C PRO A 41 -2.45 -21.49 2.85
N GLY A 42 -2.80 -22.16 1.76
CA GLY A 42 -3.58 -21.58 0.67
C GLY A 42 -2.86 -20.46 -0.07
N ALA A 43 -3.64 -19.66 -0.79
CA ALA A 43 -3.08 -18.57 -1.58
C ALA A 43 -2.96 -17.29 -0.76
N GLY A 44 -1.99 -17.33 0.14
CA GLY A 44 -1.78 -16.27 1.12
C GLY A 44 -1.01 -15.07 0.60
N TRP A 45 -1.02 -14.67 -0.68
CA TRP A 45 -0.37 -13.40 -1.11
C TRP A 45 1.13 -13.27 -0.71
N VAL A 46 1.84 -14.40 -0.67
CA VAL A 46 3.26 -14.47 -0.27
C VAL A 46 4.22 -13.88 -1.31
N ASP A 47 3.69 -13.51 -2.46
CA ASP A 47 4.39 -12.74 -3.47
C ASP A 47 4.76 -11.33 -3.00
N ASN A 48 3.96 -10.72 -2.13
CA ASN A 48 4.21 -9.39 -1.57
C ASN A 48 5.50 -9.32 -0.72
N PRO A 49 5.67 -10.13 0.35
CA PRO A 49 6.92 -10.13 1.10
C PRO A 49 8.12 -10.61 0.27
N PHE A 50 7.93 -11.55 -0.67
CA PHE A 50 8.99 -11.96 -1.59
C PHE A 50 9.44 -10.82 -2.51
N LEU A 51 8.51 -10.01 -3.04
CA LEU A 51 8.82 -8.81 -3.80
C LEU A 51 9.66 -7.85 -2.96
N ILE A 52 9.24 -7.53 -1.73
CA ILE A 52 9.99 -6.60 -0.88
C ILE A 52 11.39 -7.12 -0.58
N GLU A 53 11.52 -8.40 -0.23
CA GLU A 53 12.82 -8.98 0.12
C GLU A 53 13.77 -8.99 -1.07
N THR A 54 13.27 -9.34 -2.27
CA THR A 54 14.10 -9.30 -3.49
C THR A 54 14.47 -7.89 -3.89
N MET A 55 13.54 -6.94 -3.86
CA MET A 55 13.78 -5.55 -4.25
C MET A 55 14.73 -4.83 -3.29
N CYS A 56 14.59 -5.04 -1.97
CA CYS A 56 15.44 -4.38 -0.98
C CYS A 56 16.88 -4.91 -0.97
N GLN A 57 17.10 -6.18 -1.31
CA GLN A 57 18.45 -6.79 -1.31
C GLN A 57 19.15 -6.73 -2.67
N ALA A 58 18.43 -6.41 -3.75
CA ALA A 58 18.99 -6.32 -5.09
C ALA A 58 19.91 -5.10 -5.23
N LYS A 59 21.14 -5.32 -5.70
CA LYS A 59 22.09 -4.26 -6.06
C LYS A 59 21.79 -3.65 -7.43
N THR A 60 21.19 -4.44 -8.31
CA THR A 60 20.87 -4.06 -9.69
C THR A 60 19.55 -4.71 -10.10
N ILE A 61 18.66 -3.89 -10.62
CA ILE A 61 17.34 -4.24 -11.15
C ILE A 61 17.30 -3.73 -12.59
N VAL A 62 16.75 -4.55 -13.48
CA VAL A 62 16.54 -4.21 -14.89
C VAL A 62 15.07 -4.46 -15.23
N TYR A 63 14.41 -3.45 -15.78
CA TYR A 63 13.09 -3.59 -16.40
C TYR A 63 13.22 -3.50 -17.92
N THR A 64 12.57 -4.43 -18.62
CA THR A 64 12.53 -4.45 -20.08
C THR A 64 11.18 -3.93 -20.57
N ASP A 65 11.19 -3.05 -21.57
CA ASP A 65 9.95 -2.53 -22.17
C ASP A 65 9.23 -3.58 -23.02
N THR A 66 9.92 -4.67 -23.40
CA THR A 66 9.32 -5.79 -24.13
C THR A 66 8.66 -6.78 -23.16
N PRO A 67 7.35 -7.07 -23.31
CA PRO A 67 6.67 -8.06 -22.49
C PRO A 67 6.99 -9.48 -22.99
N TYR A 68 7.81 -10.21 -22.24
CA TYR A 68 8.19 -11.59 -22.57
C TYR A 68 7.30 -12.65 -21.92
N TYR A 69 6.52 -12.28 -20.90
CA TYR A 69 5.70 -13.20 -20.13
C TYR A 69 4.31 -12.61 -19.89
N ASN A 70 3.26 -13.39 -20.15
CA ASN A 70 1.88 -13.01 -19.89
C ASN A 70 1.41 -13.67 -18.59
N TYR A 71 1.40 -12.89 -17.51
CA TYR A 71 0.92 -13.33 -16.21
C TYR A 71 -0.61 -13.18 -16.15
N ARG A 72 -1.33 -14.30 -16.01
CA ARG A 72 -2.80 -14.34 -16.01
C ARG A 72 -3.33 -14.26 -14.58
N GLU A 73 -4.09 -13.22 -14.28
CA GLU A 73 -4.66 -12.99 -12.95
C GLU A 73 -6.18 -13.29 -12.90
N ASP A 74 -6.84 -13.27 -14.06
CA ASP A 74 -8.30 -13.10 -14.18
C ASP A 74 -9.09 -14.41 -14.35
N LEU A 75 -8.50 -15.55 -13.98
CA LEU A 75 -9.20 -16.82 -14.06
C LEU A 75 -10.31 -16.89 -12.98
N PRO A 76 -11.57 -17.18 -13.32
CA PRO A 76 -12.62 -17.39 -12.34
C PRO A 76 -12.23 -18.48 -11.34
N GLY A 77 -12.31 -18.18 -10.04
CA GLY A 77 -11.86 -19.09 -8.98
C GLY A 77 -10.35 -19.07 -8.72
N SER A 78 -9.58 -18.21 -9.39
CA SER A 78 -8.19 -17.98 -9.01
C SER A 78 -8.13 -17.37 -7.62
N SER A 79 -7.08 -17.71 -6.88
CA SER A 79 -6.80 -17.05 -5.62
C SER A 79 -6.56 -15.55 -5.74
N SER A 80 -6.09 -15.10 -6.90
CA SER A 80 -5.91 -13.67 -7.20
C SER A 80 -7.25 -12.91 -7.20
N ALA A 81 -8.37 -13.61 -7.43
CA ALA A 81 -9.72 -13.06 -7.34
C ALA A 81 -10.25 -12.99 -5.90
N MET A 82 -9.68 -13.76 -4.96
CA MET A 82 -10.09 -13.76 -3.56
C MET A 82 -9.29 -12.71 -2.77
N ARG A 83 -9.81 -11.48 -2.73
CA ARG A 83 -9.22 -10.36 -1.99
C ARG A 83 -9.80 -10.28 -0.59
N SER A 84 -9.16 -10.95 0.37
CA SER A 84 -9.50 -10.79 1.78
C SER A 84 -8.76 -9.55 2.34
N LEU A 85 -9.50 -8.69 3.06
CA LEU A 85 -8.99 -7.41 3.55
C LEU A 85 -7.97 -7.63 4.68
N ASP A 86 -8.27 -8.57 5.57
CA ASP A 86 -7.41 -9.02 6.66
C ASP A 86 -6.07 -9.56 6.15
N LEU A 87 -6.08 -10.38 5.09
CA LEU A 87 -4.85 -10.90 4.49
C LEU A 87 -3.98 -9.78 3.92
N SER A 88 -4.57 -8.73 3.35
CA SER A 88 -3.81 -7.57 2.86
C SER A 88 -3.07 -6.85 3.99
N PHE A 89 -3.66 -6.79 5.18
CA PHE A 89 -3.03 -6.21 6.36
C PHE A 89 -1.92 -7.10 6.91
N GLU A 90 -2.15 -8.42 6.97
CA GLU A 90 -1.13 -9.38 7.37
C GLU A 90 0.10 -9.31 6.46
N ARG A 91 -0.11 -9.29 5.14
CA ARG A 91 1.01 -9.21 4.19
C ARG A 91 1.70 -7.86 4.17
N TRP A 92 0.99 -6.79 4.46
CA TRP A 92 1.65 -5.50 4.69
C TRP A 92 2.58 -5.54 5.91
N ASN A 93 2.16 -6.17 7.00
CA ASN A 93 3.03 -6.36 8.17
C ASN A 93 4.24 -7.25 7.87
N ASP A 94 4.07 -8.33 7.11
CA ASP A 94 5.20 -9.16 6.67
C ASP A 94 6.22 -8.35 5.84
N MET A 95 5.74 -7.45 4.98
CA MET A 95 6.61 -6.56 4.21
C MET A 95 7.40 -5.61 5.11
N CYS A 96 6.77 -5.07 6.17
CA CYS A 96 7.48 -4.27 7.18
C CYS A 96 8.51 -5.12 7.95
N ASP A 97 8.17 -6.34 8.34
CA ASP A 97 9.09 -7.25 9.05
C ASP A 97 10.33 -7.57 8.20
N VAL A 98 10.15 -7.74 6.89
CA VAL A 98 11.28 -7.86 5.96
C VAL A 98 12.14 -6.60 5.99
N MET A 99 11.56 -5.40 5.90
CA MET A 99 12.33 -4.15 5.93
C MET A 99 13.08 -3.95 7.25
N ASP A 100 12.47 -4.30 8.38
CA ASP A 100 13.07 -4.18 9.71
C ASP A 100 14.22 -5.17 9.88
N ARG A 101 14.02 -6.44 9.48
CA ARG A 101 15.07 -7.46 9.51
C ARG A 101 16.27 -7.10 8.61
N LEU A 102 16.01 -6.44 7.49
CA LEU A 102 17.06 -5.99 6.56
C LEU A 102 17.68 -4.65 6.95
N ASP A 103 17.25 -4.05 8.06
CA ASP A 103 17.71 -2.75 8.55
C ASP A 103 17.64 -1.66 7.46
N ILE A 104 16.57 -1.67 6.67
CA ILE A 104 16.34 -0.60 5.70
C ILE A 104 16.12 0.68 6.51
N HIS A 105 16.57 1.85 6.03
CA HIS A 105 16.29 3.17 6.66
C HIS A 105 15.86 4.24 5.66
N ASP A 106 15.82 3.89 4.37
CA ASP A 106 15.50 4.84 3.33
C ASP A 106 14.04 5.33 3.42
N HIS A 107 13.87 6.65 3.56
CA HIS A 107 12.55 7.28 3.69
C HIS A 107 11.70 7.13 2.42
N GLY A 108 12.30 7.05 1.24
CA GLY A 108 11.58 6.86 -0.01
C GLY A 108 10.94 5.48 -0.09
N ILE A 109 11.69 4.44 0.28
CA ILE A 109 11.23 3.05 0.34
C ILE A 109 10.12 2.90 1.38
N ARG A 110 10.29 3.53 2.55
CA ARG A 110 9.29 3.48 3.65
C ARG A 110 8.00 4.17 3.26
N ARG A 111 8.10 5.40 2.77
CA ARG A 111 6.94 6.12 2.22
C ARG A 111 6.21 5.32 1.14
N ALA A 112 6.95 4.57 0.30
CA ALA A 112 6.33 3.72 -0.71
C ALA A 112 5.57 2.54 -0.11
N LEU A 113 6.12 1.88 0.91
CA LEU A 113 5.41 0.83 1.64
C LEU A 113 4.22 1.39 2.42
N ASP A 114 4.34 2.54 3.08
CA ASP A 114 3.24 3.17 3.81
C ASP A 114 2.09 3.57 2.88
N THR A 115 2.43 4.04 1.66
CA THR A 115 1.43 4.28 0.61
C THR A 115 0.65 3.02 0.25
N ILE A 116 1.26 1.82 0.30
CA ILE A 116 0.55 0.55 0.14
C ILE A 116 -0.39 0.32 1.33
N GLY A 117 0.08 0.50 2.56
CA GLY A 117 -0.71 0.33 3.78
C GLY A 117 -1.96 1.21 3.80
N PHE A 118 -1.80 2.50 3.47
CA PHE A 118 -2.92 3.43 3.32
C PHE A 118 -3.90 3.02 2.21
N ARG A 119 -3.44 2.40 1.12
CA ARG A 119 -4.33 1.90 0.07
C ARG A 119 -5.16 0.71 0.55
N TYR A 120 -4.56 -0.24 1.27
CA TYR A 120 -5.30 -1.37 1.84
C TYR A 120 -6.32 -0.91 2.89
N VAL A 121 -5.92 -0.03 3.81
CA VAL A 121 -6.85 0.53 4.81
C VAL A 121 -7.97 1.32 4.13
N GLY A 122 -7.64 2.16 3.13
CA GLY A 122 -8.64 2.89 2.37
C GLY A 122 -9.61 1.97 1.62
N GLU A 123 -9.17 0.83 1.10
CA GLU A 123 -10.05 -0.15 0.48
C GLU A 123 -10.99 -0.78 1.51
N ALA A 124 -10.47 -1.18 2.68
CA ALA A 124 -11.27 -1.73 3.75
C ALA A 124 -12.34 -0.75 4.25
N ILE A 125 -11.98 0.53 4.43
CA ILE A 125 -12.93 1.59 4.79
C ILE A 125 -14.03 1.74 3.73
N GLY A 126 -13.67 1.75 2.44
CA GLY A 126 -14.65 1.82 1.36
C GLY A 126 -15.66 0.66 1.38
N ARG A 127 -15.33 -0.45 2.04
CA ARG A 127 -16.20 -1.62 2.22
C ARG A 127 -16.83 -1.74 3.61
N GLY A 128 -16.74 -0.70 4.44
CA GLY A 128 -17.35 -0.68 5.78
C GLY A 128 -16.49 -1.30 6.88
N GLY A 129 -15.20 -1.53 6.65
CA GLY A 129 -14.31 -2.21 7.61
C GLY A 129 -14.04 -1.47 8.92
N LEU A 130 -14.59 -0.28 9.15
CA LEU A 130 -14.50 0.42 10.44
C LEU A 130 -15.51 -0.10 11.46
N ASP A 131 -16.62 -0.66 10.99
CA ASP A 131 -17.67 -1.27 11.82
C ASP A 131 -17.30 -2.69 12.27
N ASP A 132 -16.31 -3.29 11.62
CA ASP A 132 -15.76 -4.60 11.93
C ASP A 132 -14.58 -4.46 12.91
N ALA A 133 -14.70 -5.08 14.09
CA ALA A 133 -13.70 -4.98 15.15
C ALA A 133 -12.34 -5.58 14.76
N GLU A 134 -12.31 -6.67 14.00
CA GLU A 134 -11.08 -7.33 13.57
C GLU A 134 -10.36 -6.50 12.51
N LEU A 135 -11.10 -5.98 11.53
CA LEU A 135 -10.55 -5.10 10.50
C LEU A 135 -10.07 -3.79 11.12
N LYS A 136 -10.82 -3.20 12.05
CA LYS A 136 -10.40 -2.00 12.79
C LYS A 136 -9.11 -2.25 13.57
N ALA A 137 -8.99 -3.37 14.28
CA ALA A 137 -7.75 -3.77 14.96
C ALA A 137 -6.59 -3.99 13.96
N GLY A 138 -6.88 -4.52 12.77
CA GLY A 138 -5.93 -4.60 11.66
C GLY A 138 -5.41 -3.23 11.21
N MET A 139 -6.31 -2.26 11.01
CA MET A 139 -5.96 -0.88 10.65
C MET A 139 -5.10 -0.22 11.74
N GLN A 140 -5.45 -0.42 13.02
CA GLN A 140 -4.67 0.08 14.16
C GLN A 140 -3.24 -0.46 14.14
N ARG A 141 -3.07 -1.77 13.91
CA ARG A 141 -1.74 -2.40 13.80
C ARG A 141 -0.93 -1.85 12.63
N ILE A 142 -1.55 -1.57 11.48
CA ILE A 142 -0.86 -0.92 10.35
C ILE A 142 -0.36 0.47 10.77
N PHE A 143 -1.26 1.31 11.30
CA PHE A 143 -0.91 2.69 11.62
C PHE A 143 0.03 2.83 12.81
N SER A 144 0.05 1.87 13.74
CA SER A 144 0.99 1.89 14.87
C SER A 144 2.44 1.67 14.44
N ARG A 145 2.68 1.08 13.26
CA ARG A 145 4.03 0.90 12.69
C ARG A 145 4.54 2.11 11.94
N MET A 146 3.69 3.09 11.65
CA MET A 146 4.07 4.31 10.93
C MET A 146 4.39 5.41 11.93
N GLY A 147 5.55 6.05 11.82
CA GLY A 147 5.88 7.23 12.61
C GLY A 147 5.00 8.43 12.26
N THR A 148 4.97 9.43 13.15
CA THR A 148 4.25 10.69 12.89
C THR A 148 4.74 11.35 11.60
N ASP A 149 6.06 11.47 11.44
CA ASP A 149 6.65 12.11 10.27
C ASP A 149 6.40 11.32 8.98
N ASP A 150 6.33 9.99 9.06
CA ASP A 150 6.02 9.13 7.92
C ASP A 150 4.61 9.44 7.40
N ILE A 151 3.61 9.47 8.30
CA ILE A 151 2.22 9.80 7.99
C ILE A 151 2.11 11.21 7.40
N LEU A 152 2.81 12.19 7.99
CA LEU A 152 2.77 13.57 7.51
C LEU A 152 3.40 13.72 6.12
N SER A 153 4.44 12.94 5.83
CA SER A 153 5.14 12.98 4.55
C SER A 153 4.32 12.45 3.36
N LEU A 154 3.24 11.71 3.62
CA LEU A 154 2.35 11.13 2.61
C LEU A 154 1.37 12.16 2.04
N THR A 155 1.90 13.16 1.33
CA THR A 155 1.10 14.22 0.70
C THR A 155 0.19 13.70 -0.42
N ASN A 156 0.41 12.51 -0.93
CA ASN A 156 -0.47 11.82 -1.88
C ASN A 156 -1.67 11.11 -1.22
N VAL A 157 -1.75 11.10 0.12
CA VAL A 157 -2.87 10.54 0.89
C VAL A 157 -3.77 11.67 1.39
N SER A 158 -5.09 11.44 1.36
CA SER A 158 -6.06 12.46 1.77
C SER A 158 -5.85 12.89 3.22
N PRO A 159 -6.10 14.17 3.57
CA PRO A 159 -6.05 14.64 4.95
C PRO A 159 -6.96 13.82 5.89
N GLN A 160 -8.15 13.46 5.44
CA GLN A 160 -9.11 12.67 6.23
C GLN A 160 -8.55 11.30 6.62
N LEU A 161 -7.95 10.58 5.66
CA LEU A 161 -7.41 9.25 5.93
C LEU A 161 -6.18 9.32 6.84
N ARG A 162 -5.36 10.37 6.71
CA ARG A 162 -4.25 10.63 7.63
C ARG A 162 -4.73 11.02 9.03
N GLN A 163 -5.78 11.83 9.17
CA GLN A 163 -6.43 12.14 10.45
C GLN A 163 -6.93 10.86 11.14
N LEU A 164 -7.56 9.96 10.38
CA LEU A 164 -8.01 8.68 10.90
C LEU A 164 -6.84 7.82 11.42
N ALA A 165 -5.69 7.84 10.75
CA ALA A 165 -4.49 7.13 11.24
C ALA A 165 -4.05 7.63 12.63
N PHE A 166 -4.06 8.95 12.86
CA PHE A 166 -3.78 9.53 14.18
C PHE A 166 -4.85 9.14 15.21
N ALA A 167 -6.13 9.24 14.85
CA ALA A 167 -7.25 8.91 15.73
C ALA A 167 -7.24 7.44 16.16
N LEU A 168 -7.02 6.50 15.23
CA LEU A 168 -6.98 5.06 15.51
C LEU A 168 -5.80 4.64 16.39
N THR A 169 -4.75 5.47 16.47
CA THR A 169 -3.54 5.19 17.24
C THR A 169 -3.39 6.09 18.47
N ASP A 170 -4.46 6.80 18.86
CA ASP A 170 -4.49 7.72 20.01
C ASP A 170 -3.32 8.72 20.02
N ARG A 171 -2.97 9.23 18.83
CA ARG A 171 -1.93 10.25 18.65
C ARG A 171 -2.55 11.61 18.36
N ALA A 172 -1.95 12.65 18.90
CA ALA A 172 -2.33 14.03 18.58
C ALA A 172 -2.13 14.29 17.07
N CYS A 173 -3.22 14.65 16.37
CA CYS A 173 -3.16 14.99 14.96
C CYS A 173 -2.76 16.47 14.80
N PRO A 174 -1.64 16.78 14.14
CA PRO A 174 -1.33 18.16 13.77
C PRO A 174 -2.28 18.65 12.67
N GLN A 175 -2.29 19.96 12.42
CA GLN A 175 -3.09 20.54 11.34
C GLN A 175 -2.61 20.02 9.97
N LEU A 176 -3.49 19.33 9.25
CA LEU A 176 -3.19 18.80 7.92
C LEU A 176 -3.65 19.76 6.83
N SER A 177 -2.71 20.25 6.02
CA SER A 177 -3.01 21.14 4.91
C SER A 177 -3.62 20.38 3.72
N GLY A 178 -4.83 20.79 3.30
CA GLY A 178 -5.43 20.33 2.06
C GLY A 178 -4.69 20.79 0.80
N CYS A 179 -3.94 21.89 0.88
CA CYS A 179 -3.19 22.45 -0.24
C CYS A 179 -2.05 21.53 -0.70
N GLU A 180 -1.31 20.93 0.24
CA GLU A 180 -0.21 20.00 -0.11
C GLU A 180 -0.73 18.75 -0.81
N TYR A 181 -1.88 18.25 -0.35
CA TYR A 181 -2.56 17.15 -1.02
C TYR A 181 -3.06 17.53 -2.42
N PHE A 182 -3.65 18.72 -2.58
CA PHE A 182 -4.05 19.21 -3.90
C PHE A 182 -2.86 19.35 -4.85
N LYS A 183 -1.72 19.91 -4.39
CA LYS A 183 -0.47 19.98 -5.17
C LYS A 183 0.01 18.60 -5.58
N ALA A 184 -0.04 17.61 -4.68
CA ALA A 184 0.35 16.24 -4.99
C ALA A 184 -0.55 15.61 -6.08
N LEU A 185 -1.86 15.82 -6.00
CA LEU A 185 -2.80 15.36 -7.03
C LEU A 185 -2.53 15.98 -8.40
N VAL A 186 -2.28 17.29 -8.44
CA VAL A 186 -1.93 18.00 -9.69
C VAL A 186 -0.62 17.44 -10.27
N LYS A 187 0.39 17.24 -9.42
CA LYS A 187 1.67 16.65 -9.84
C LYS A 187 1.50 15.24 -10.40
N GLU A 188 0.74 14.37 -9.74
CA GLU A 188 0.46 13.01 -10.23
C GLU A 188 -0.34 13.02 -11.53
N PHE A 189 -1.27 13.96 -11.70
CA PHE A 189 -2.03 14.11 -12.95
C PHE A 189 -1.10 14.46 -14.12
N PHE A 190 -0.24 15.47 -13.98
CA PHE A 190 0.72 15.83 -15.03
C PHE A 190 1.76 14.73 -15.28
N TYR A 191 2.21 14.05 -14.23
CA TYR A 191 3.06 12.87 -14.37
C TYR A 191 2.36 11.78 -15.18
N SER A 192 1.09 11.50 -14.89
CA SER A 192 0.30 10.52 -15.63
C SER A 192 0.08 10.92 -17.09
N ILE A 193 -0.12 12.20 -17.40
CA ILE A 193 -0.19 12.69 -18.79
C ILE A 193 1.12 12.41 -19.51
N ARG A 194 2.25 12.74 -18.89
CA ARG A 194 3.59 12.57 -19.47
C ARG A 194 3.91 11.10 -19.77
N VAL A 195 3.53 10.19 -18.88
CA VAL A 195 3.91 8.78 -18.97
C VAL A 195 2.89 7.95 -19.76
N ASN A 196 1.60 8.17 -19.54
CA ASN A 196 0.52 7.30 -20.04
C ASN A 196 -0.42 8.01 -21.04
N GLY A 197 -0.24 9.30 -21.28
CA GLY A 197 -1.12 10.11 -22.11
C GLY A 197 -2.36 10.65 -21.39
N ILE A 198 -3.00 11.64 -22.01
CA ILE A 198 -4.11 12.40 -21.41
C ILE A 198 -5.39 11.57 -21.22
N GLY A 199 -5.70 10.67 -22.16
CA GLY A 199 -6.89 9.81 -22.06
C GLY A 199 -6.84 8.91 -20.83
N PHE A 200 -5.67 8.31 -20.56
CA PHE A 200 -5.44 7.50 -19.36
C PHE A 200 -5.54 8.34 -18.07
N ALA A 201 -4.95 9.54 -18.07
CA ALA A 201 -4.99 10.44 -16.93
C ALA A 201 -6.43 10.83 -16.56
N LEU A 202 -7.27 11.18 -17.56
CA LEU A 202 -8.69 11.52 -17.36
C LEU A 202 -9.53 10.31 -16.92
N ALA A 203 -9.27 9.11 -17.44
CA ALA A 203 -9.97 7.91 -16.98
C ALA A 203 -9.70 7.64 -15.49
N ARG A 204 -8.47 7.84 -15.02
CA ARG A 204 -8.11 7.64 -13.60
C ARG A 204 -8.77 8.65 -12.66
N THR A 205 -9.00 9.90 -13.07
CA THR A 205 -9.60 10.90 -12.16
C THR A 205 -11.02 10.53 -11.77
N ASN A 206 -11.81 9.96 -12.68
CA ASN A 206 -13.16 9.50 -12.38
C ASN A 206 -13.17 8.34 -11.38
N VAL A 207 -12.32 7.33 -11.60
CA VAL A 207 -12.19 6.18 -10.69
C VAL A 207 -11.72 6.66 -9.30
N TYR A 208 -10.78 7.59 -9.26
CA TYR A 208 -10.28 8.17 -8.01
C TYR A 208 -11.39 8.91 -7.25
N ARG A 209 -12.20 9.70 -7.94
CA ARG A 209 -13.31 10.45 -7.34
C ARG A 209 -14.36 9.53 -6.72
N GLN A 210 -14.76 8.45 -7.42
CA GLN A 210 -15.74 7.49 -6.91
C GLN A 210 -15.22 6.75 -5.67
N ARG A 211 -14.00 6.20 -5.74
CA ARG A 211 -13.37 5.53 -4.58
C ARG A 211 -13.29 6.46 -3.38
N ARG A 212 -12.91 7.71 -3.60
CA ARG A 212 -12.82 8.71 -2.55
C ARG A 212 -14.18 9.02 -1.92
N GLN A 213 -15.23 9.21 -2.70
CA GLN A 213 -16.56 9.47 -2.15
C GLN A 213 -17.01 8.33 -1.23
N GLN A 214 -16.73 7.09 -1.61
CA GLN A 214 -17.04 5.91 -0.80
C GLN A 214 -16.19 5.84 0.47
N GLN A 215 -14.90 6.14 0.38
CA GLN A 215 -13.99 6.22 1.53
C GLN A 215 -14.40 7.32 2.51
N ASP A 216 -14.58 8.54 2.02
CA ASP A 216 -14.94 9.71 2.83
C ASP A 216 -16.32 9.50 3.51
N ALA A 217 -17.28 8.85 2.82
CA ALA A 217 -18.60 8.54 3.39
C ALA A 217 -18.55 7.56 4.56
N ASN A 218 -17.60 6.62 4.53
CA ASN A 218 -17.44 5.56 5.53
C ASN A 218 -16.40 5.89 6.61
N ALA A 219 -15.48 6.83 6.34
CA ALA A 219 -14.43 7.26 7.27
C ALA A 219 -14.89 8.29 8.31
N ASP A 220 -16.12 8.82 8.19
CA ASP A 220 -16.64 9.88 9.06
C ASP A 220 -16.77 9.40 10.52
N PRO A 221 -15.95 9.93 11.46
CA PRO A 221 -15.97 9.52 12.86
C PRO A 221 -17.31 9.78 13.55
N SER A 222 -18.09 10.75 13.07
CA SER A 222 -19.38 11.13 13.66
C SER A 222 -20.48 10.09 13.45
N LYS A 223 -20.31 9.17 12.49
CA LYS A 223 -21.25 8.07 12.23
C LYS A 223 -21.03 6.84 13.11
N HIS A 224 -19.85 6.76 13.73
CA HIS A 224 -19.38 5.59 14.48
C HIS A 224 -19.44 5.81 16.00
N HIS A 225 -20.19 6.82 16.45
CA HIS A 225 -20.48 7.12 17.85
C HIS A 225 -21.98 7.01 18.13
N SER A 226 -22.50 5.78 18.12
CA SER A 226 -23.79 5.47 18.74
C SER A 226 -23.97 3.97 18.91
N THR A 227 -23.40 3.44 20.00
CA THR A 227 -23.96 2.35 20.84
C THR A 227 -22.93 2.05 21.93
N ASP A 228 -23.02 2.76 23.05
CA ASP A 228 -22.63 2.27 24.38
C ASP A 228 -23.15 3.28 25.41
N MET A 229 -24.44 3.19 25.70
CA MET A 229 -25.01 3.66 26.94
C MET A 229 -25.51 2.41 27.67
N PRO A 230 -24.97 2.07 28.85
CA PRO A 230 -25.53 0.99 29.64
C PRO A 230 -26.93 1.43 30.07
N ALA A 231 -27.95 0.67 29.69
CA ALA A 231 -29.29 0.80 30.25
C ALA A 231 -29.23 0.33 31.71
N GLY A 232 -28.90 1.25 32.61
CA GLY A 232 -29.10 1.12 34.04
C GLY A 232 -30.38 1.85 34.44
N MET A 233 -31.46 1.09 34.63
CA MET A 233 -32.44 1.17 35.73
C MET A 233 -33.53 0.12 35.52
#